data_AF-A0A933MTP3-F1
#
_entry.id   AF-A0A933MTP3-F1
#
_cell.length_a   1.000
_cell.length_b   1.000
_cell.length_c   1.000
_cell.angle_alpha   90.00
_cell.angle_beta   90.00
_cell.angle_gamma   90.00
#
_symmetry.space_group_name_H-M   'P 1'
#
loop_
_entity.id
_entity.type
_entity.pdbx_description
1 polymer ?
#
loop_
_entity_poly.entity_id
_entity_poly.type
_entity_poly.pdbx_seq_one_letter_code
_entity_poly.pdbx_strand_id
1 'polypeptide(L)'
;MILGLAIAVVRRIVVPGMRRTTRPMDVYVMTLVGIILVSGVFLEATKIVSYTSFQEMVEEWASLDEDELEHLKAYWAEDFGVVFPEPVAATDPDALEMGKEVHEVSCASCHSKPTWAFLSYGVSKAIGPIAVTLTDARTQVGLWYLHFLVCFVGLAYLPFSKLFHMLSSPVSLLANAVMDTGASARANVVTRRAMELDACTHCATCSIHCSVGVVFRQIANETILPSEKLISLKAMASGKPLDGKELRRIQEGSYICTSCYRCTSVCPVGINLQDLWLSMREDLLRQGYPENAAWARHVLADRFGGALRDKNASVTPAAGDLQKDMTVSLQAETFSSCFECQTCTNVCPVVGNYENPRETLGLLPHQIMHSLGLGLENEALGNQMIWDCLTCYMCQEHCPQGVQVTDVLYELKNRAYARLTDEEA
;
A
#
# COMPACT_ATOMS: atom_id res chain seq x y z
N MET A 1 14.05 -19.16 2.68
CA MET A 1 13.81 -17.92 1.89
C MET A 1 12.79 -18.12 0.78
N ILE A 2 12.92 -19.14 -0.08
CA ILE A 2 11.97 -19.41 -1.19
C ILE A 2 10.51 -19.50 -0.72
N LEU A 3 10.24 -20.24 0.36
CA LEU A 3 8.89 -20.31 0.94
C LEU A 3 8.34 -18.93 1.35
N GLY A 4 9.19 -18.07 1.92
CA GLY A 4 8.81 -16.70 2.28
C GLY A 4 8.46 -15.83 1.07
N LEU A 5 9.24 -15.95 -0.02
CA LEU A 5 8.93 -15.28 -1.28
C LEU A 5 7.61 -15.80 -1.87
N ALA A 6 7.38 -17.12 -1.85
CA ALA A 6 6.14 -17.72 -2.31
C ALA A 6 4.93 -17.21 -1.50
N ILE A 7 5.04 -17.18 -0.17
CA ILE A 7 4.01 -16.61 0.70
C ILE A 7 3.76 -15.13 0.36
N ALA A 8 4.81 -14.33 0.16
CA ALA A 8 4.66 -12.92 -0.19
C ALA A 8 3.93 -12.71 -1.54
N VAL A 9 4.25 -13.52 -2.56
CA VAL A 9 3.59 -13.51 -3.86
C VAL A 9 2.12 -13.93 -3.73
N VAL A 10 1.85 -15.07 -3.08
CA VAL A 10 0.48 -15.57 -2.87
C VAL A 10 -0.36 -14.56 -2.11
N ARG A 11 0.17 -13.96 -1.04
CA ARG A 11 -0.53 -12.96 -0.25
C ARG A 11 -0.97 -11.77 -1.11
N ARG A 12 -0.11 -11.26 -2.00
CA ARG A 12 -0.43 -10.14 -2.90
C ARG A 12 -1.54 -10.48 -3.92
N ILE A 13 -1.67 -11.74 -4.30
CA ILE A 13 -2.69 -12.21 -5.24
C ILE A 13 -4.02 -12.46 -4.52
N VAL A 14 -3.99 -13.08 -3.35
CA VAL A 14 -5.18 -13.60 -2.65
C VAL A 14 -5.84 -12.56 -1.75
N VAL A 15 -5.08 -11.66 -1.11
CA VAL A 15 -5.67 -10.71 -0.15
C VAL A 15 -6.45 -9.62 -0.91
N PRO A 16 -7.77 -9.45 -0.61
CA PRO A 16 -8.60 -8.44 -1.27
C PRO A 16 -8.02 -7.02 -1.11
N GLY A 17 -8.04 -6.24 -2.19
CA GLY A 17 -7.54 -4.87 -2.20
C GLY A 17 -6.02 -4.74 -2.38
N MET A 18 -5.21 -5.72 -1.97
CA MET A 18 -3.74 -5.62 -2.09
C MET A 18 -3.25 -5.65 -3.54
N ARG A 19 -3.98 -6.33 -4.42
CA ARG A 19 -3.69 -6.32 -5.87
C ARG A 19 -3.87 -4.93 -6.49
N ARG A 20 -4.82 -4.13 -5.99
CA ARG A 20 -5.07 -2.77 -6.50
C ARG A 20 -3.96 -1.80 -6.09
N THR A 21 -3.31 -2.02 -4.96
CA THR A 21 -2.25 -1.16 -4.43
C THR A 21 -0.83 -1.66 -4.74
N THR A 22 -0.68 -2.80 -5.41
CA THR A 22 0.64 -3.34 -5.77
C THR A 22 1.29 -2.48 -6.85
N ARG A 23 2.51 -2.00 -6.60
CA ARG A 23 3.24 -1.12 -7.53
C ARG A 23 4.32 -1.88 -8.32
N PRO A 24 4.83 -1.33 -9.43
CA PRO A 24 5.92 -1.95 -10.20
C PRO A 24 7.15 -2.28 -9.35
N MET A 25 7.49 -1.41 -8.38
CA MET A 25 8.59 -1.63 -7.45
C MET A 25 8.41 -2.88 -6.58
N ASP A 26 7.18 -3.22 -6.18
CA ASP A 26 6.90 -4.46 -5.44
C ASP A 26 7.24 -5.69 -6.25
N VAL A 27 6.79 -5.70 -7.51
CA VAL A 27 7.02 -6.80 -8.45
C VAL A 27 8.50 -6.92 -8.77
N TYR A 28 9.18 -5.79 -9.01
CA TYR A 28 10.60 -5.76 -9.29
C TYR A 28 11.43 -6.38 -8.16
N VAL A 29 11.20 -5.95 -6.91
CA VAL A 29 11.94 -6.48 -5.75
C VAL A 29 11.70 -7.98 -5.56
N MET A 30 10.45 -8.44 -5.67
CA MET A 30 10.14 -9.87 -5.55
C MET A 30 10.78 -10.69 -6.67
N THR A 31 10.79 -10.16 -7.89
CA THR A 31 11.43 -10.81 -9.04
C THR A 31 12.93 -10.89 -8.86
N LEU A 32 13.56 -9.79 -8.44
CA LEU A 32 14.99 -9.72 -8.19
C LEU A 32 15.45 -10.72 -7.14
N VAL A 33 14.77 -10.75 -5.98
CA VAL A 33 15.04 -11.74 -4.92
C VAL A 33 14.79 -13.16 -5.43
N GLY A 34 13.75 -13.37 -6.23
CA GLY A 34 13.48 -14.66 -6.87
C GLY A 34 14.62 -15.14 -7.76
N ILE A 35 15.15 -14.25 -8.61
CA ILE A 35 16.29 -14.57 -9.49
C ILE A 35 17.54 -14.89 -8.67
N ILE A 36 17.84 -14.11 -7.62
CA ILE A 36 18.99 -14.37 -6.73
C ILE A 36 18.86 -15.76 -6.10
N LEU A 37 17.69 -16.10 -5.54
CA LEU A 37 17.47 -17.38 -4.88
C LEU A 37 17.58 -18.56 -5.87
N VAL A 38 16.93 -18.45 -7.04
CA VAL A 38 16.94 -19.51 -8.05
C VAL A 38 18.34 -19.69 -8.62
N SER A 39 18.99 -18.61 -9.06
CA SER A 39 20.35 -18.67 -9.60
C SER A 39 21.35 -19.23 -8.60
N GLY A 40 21.23 -18.92 -7.30
CA GLY A 40 22.10 -19.47 -6.26
C GLY A 40 21.91 -20.97 -6.05
N VAL A 41 20.66 -21.46 -6.05
CA VAL A 41 20.36 -22.90 -5.93
C VAL A 41 20.91 -23.67 -7.13
N PHE A 42 20.67 -23.18 -8.35
CA PHE A 42 21.18 -23.82 -9.57
C PHE A 42 22.69 -23.74 -9.68
N LEU A 43 23.31 -22.62 -9.27
CA LEU A 43 24.76 -22.47 -9.24
C LEU A 43 25.40 -23.57 -8.40
N GLU A 44 24.96 -23.75 -7.15
CA GLU A 44 25.53 -24.82 -6.31
C GLU A 44 25.16 -26.21 -6.82
N ALA A 45 23.96 -26.43 -7.35
CA ALA A 45 23.60 -27.72 -7.94
C ALA A 45 24.52 -28.10 -9.11
N THR A 46 24.82 -27.16 -10.01
CA THR A 46 25.72 -27.39 -11.15
C THR A 46 27.17 -27.59 -10.72
N LYS A 47 27.64 -26.92 -9.67
CA LYS A 47 28.97 -27.16 -9.10
C LYS A 47 29.10 -28.55 -8.46
N ILE A 48 28.07 -29.01 -7.75
CA ILE A 48 28.07 -30.34 -7.13
C ILE A 48 28.31 -31.44 -8.17
N VAL A 49 27.68 -31.36 -9.35
CA VAL A 49 27.83 -32.38 -10.40
C VAL A 49 29.04 -32.17 -11.30
N SER A 50 29.74 -31.03 -11.18
CA SER A 50 30.76 -30.57 -12.12
C SER A 50 32.11 -31.25 -11.91
N TYR A 51 32.48 -32.13 -12.84
CA TYR A 51 33.81 -32.76 -12.83
C TYR A 51 34.94 -31.75 -13.08
N THR A 52 34.71 -30.68 -13.86
CA THR A 52 35.74 -29.65 -14.08
C THR A 52 36.01 -28.87 -12.80
N SER A 53 34.98 -28.61 -12.00
CA SER A 53 35.15 -27.95 -10.70
C SER A 53 35.86 -28.85 -9.71
N PHE A 54 35.60 -30.16 -9.73
CA PHE A 54 36.38 -31.14 -8.98
C PHE A 54 37.85 -31.13 -9.40
N GLN A 55 38.14 -31.18 -10.70
CA GLN A 55 39.51 -31.17 -11.23
C GLN A 55 40.26 -29.89 -10.85
N GLU A 56 39.66 -28.71 -11.04
CA GLU A 56 40.25 -27.43 -10.65
C GLU A 56 40.62 -27.42 -9.15
N MET A 57 39.76 -27.96 -8.28
CA MET A 57 40.03 -28.03 -6.84
C MET A 57 41.18 -28.99 -6.52
N VAL A 58 41.21 -30.16 -7.14
CA VAL A 58 42.28 -31.14 -6.94
C VAL A 58 43.62 -30.58 -7.43
N GLU A 59 43.66 -30.01 -8.63
CA GLU A 59 44.89 -29.46 -9.22
C GLU A 59 45.45 -28.28 -8.41
N GLU A 60 44.58 -27.43 -7.87
CA GLU A 60 45.00 -26.24 -7.13
C GLU A 60 45.38 -26.55 -5.67
N TRP A 61 44.69 -27.49 -5.02
CA TRP A 61 44.76 -27.66 -3.57
C TRP A 61 45.24 -29.03 -3.09
N ALA A 62 45.29 -30.05 -3.95
CA ALA A 62 45.67 -31.41 -3.58
C ALA A 62 46.90 -31.89 -4.37
N SER A 63 47.85 -32.52 -3.67
CA SER A 63 49.00 -33.19 -4.28
C SER A 63 48.78 -34.70 -4.23
N LEU A 64 48.02 -35.22 -5.20
CA LEU A 64 47.66 -36.64 -5.29
C LEU A 64 48.42 -37.31 -6.43
N ASP A 65 48.78 -38.58 -6.24
CA ASP A 65 49.21 -39.43 -7.36
C ASP A 65 48.01 -39.92 -8.20
N GLU A 66 48.29 -40.64 -9.30
CA GLU A 66 47.25 -41.09 -10.24
C GLU A 66 46.26 -42.07 -9.59
N ASP A 67 46.76 -42.97 -8.73
CA ASP A 67 45.95 -43.99 -8.06
C ASP A 67 45.07 -43.35 -6.97
N GLU A 68 45.63 -42.45 -6.16
CA GLU A 68 44.89 -41.67 -5.15
C GLU A 68 43.77 -40.84 -5.79
N LEU A 69 44.03 -40.25 -6.97
CA LEU A 69 43.05 -39.49 -7.72
C LEU A 69 41.89 -40.37 -8.22
N GLU A 70 42.17 -41.57 -8.72
CA GLU A 70 41.12 -42.49 -9.21
C GLU A 70 40.19 -42.95 -8.07
N HIS A 71 40.76 -43.31 -6.92
CA HIS A 71 39.99 -43.66 -5.72
C HIS A 71 39.17 -42.47 -5.22
N LEU A 72 39.75 -41.25 -5.20
CA LEU A 72 39.03 -40.04 -4.79
C LEU A 72 37.84 -39.74 -5.72
N LYS A 73 37.99 -39.94 -7.04
CA LYS A 73 36.89 -39.80 -8.00
C LYS A 73 35.75 -40.78 -7.71
N ALA A 74 36.07 -42.04 -7.39
CA ALA A 74 35.06 -43.04 -7.03
C ALA A 74 34.25 -42.61 -5.80
N TYR A 75 34.93 -42.16 -4.74
CA TYR A 75 34.27 -41.66 -3.52
C TYR A 75 33.44 -40.40 -3.76
N TRP A 76 33.96 -39.41 -4.49
CA TRP A 76 33.22 -38.17 -4.78
C TRP A 76 32.05 -38.36 -5.74
N ALA A 77 32.11 -39.34 -6.64
CA ALA A 77 30.98 -39.68 -7.49
C ALA A 77 29.80 -40.22 -6.67
N GLU A 78 30.08 -41.11 -5.72
CA GLU A 78 29.05 -41.74 -4.88
C GLU A 78 28.55 -40.79 -3.77
N ASP A 79 29.44 -40.32 -2.91
CA ASP A 79 29.08 -39.58 -1.68
C ASP A 79 28.88 -38.08 -1.90
N PHE A 80 29.52 -37.49 -2.91
CA PHE A 80 29.43 -36.05 -3.21
C PHE A 80 28.58 -35.75 -4.45
N GLY A 81 28.31 -36.74 -5.30
CA GLY A 81 27.42 -36.62 -6.46
C GLY A 81 28.06 -35.93 -7.67
N VAL A 82 29.40 -35.95 -7.77
CA VAL A 82 30.13 -35.50 -8.97
C VAL A 82 29.86 -36.46 -10.13
N VAL A 83 29.65 -35.94 -11.33
CA VAL A 83 29.41 -36.78 -12.51
C VAL A 83 30.59 -36.68 -13.46
N PHE A 84 31.37 -37.75 -13.56
CA PHE A 84 32.50 -37.85 -14.46
C PHE A 84 32.07 -38.34 -15.85
N PRO A 85 32.73 -37.88 -16.93
CA PRO A 85 32.45 -38.36 -18.29
C PRO A 85 32.92 -39.80 -18.51
N GLU A 86 33.96 -40.22 -17.78
CA GLU A 86 34.50 -41.57 -17.81
C GLU A 86 33.91 -42.42 -16.66
N PRO A 87 33.68 -43.73 -16.86
CA PRO A 87 33.26 -44.62 -15.79
C PRO A 87 34.28 -44.63 -14.66
N VAL A 88 33.81 -44.44 -13.43
CA VAL A 88 34.61 -44.52 -12.21
C VAL A 88 34.17 -45.72 -11.38
N ALA A 89 35.06 -46.30 -10.58
CA ALA A 89 34.80 -47.46 -9.72
C ALA A 89 33.91 -47.13 -8.49
N ALA A 90 32.84 -46.34 -8.67
CA ALA A 90 31.96 -45.85 -7.60
C ALA A 90 31.12 -46.95 -6.92
N THR A 91 31.12 -48.19 -7.44
CA THR A 91 30.45 -49.34 -6.82
C THR A 91 31.40 -50.34 -6.17
N ASP A 92 32.71 -50.11 -6.28
CA ASP A 92 33.73 -50.99 -5.70
C ASP A 92 34.00 -50.59 -4.22
N PRO A 93 33.70 -51.47 -3.24
CA PRO A 93 33.88 -51.15 -1.83
C PRO A 93 35.33 -50.78 -1.46
N ASP A 94 36.31 -51.43 -2.07
CA ASP A 94 37.73 -51.18 -1.74
C ASP A 94 38.15 -49.80 -2.27
N ALA A 95 37.73 -49.45 -3.48
CA ALA A 95 37.98 -48.13 -4.06
C ALA A 95 37.29 -46.99 -3.29
N LEU A 96 36.09 -47.23 -2.76
CA LEU A 96 35.36 -46.26 -1.94
C LEU A 96 36.04 -46.01 -0.58
N GLU A 97 36.53 -47.05 0.10
CA GLU A 97 37.21 -46.87 1.38
C GLU A 97 38.57 -46.16 1.19
N MET A 98 39.35 -46.54 0.18
CA MET A 98 40.58 -45.83 -0.17
C MET A 98 40.32 -44.36 -0.55
N GLY A 99 39.28 -44.11 -1.36
CA GLY A 99 38.89 -42.75 -1.75
C GLY A 99 38.42 -41.89 -0.58
N LYS A 100 37.78 -42.51 0.41
CA LYS A 100 37.38 -41.86 1.66
C LYS A 100 38.57 -41.51 2.54
N GLU A 101 39.58 -42.38 2.65
CA GLU A 101 40.82 -42.07 3.36
C GLU A 101 41.53 -40.86 2.73
N VAL A 102 41.64 -40.84 1.39
CA VAL A 102 42.20 -39.70 0.65
C VAL A 102 41.37 -38.43 0.91
N HIS A 103 40.04 -38.52 0.92
CA HIS A 103 39.17 -37.39 1.23
C HIS A 103 39.38 -36.86 2.66
N GLU A 104 39.47 -37.72 3.67
CA GLU A 104 39.67 -37.31 5.07
C GLU A 104 41.01 -36.57 5.26
N VAL A 105 42.06 -37.01 4.56
CA VAL A 105 43.38 -36.37 4.66
C VAL A 105 43.46 -35.07 3.85
N SER A 106 42.93 -35.07 2.61
CA SER A 106 43.20 -34.01 1.64
C SER A 106 42.05 -33.02 1.42
N CYS A 107 40.80 -33.39 1.75
CA CYS A 107 39.61 -32.61 1.36
C CYS A 107 38.66 -32.25 2.52
N ALA A 108 38.56 -33.07 3.56
CA ALA A 108 37.54 -32.96 4.60
C ALA A 108 37.63 -31.66 5.43
N SER A 109 38.80 -31.02 5.47
CA SER A 109 39.00 -29.73 6.14
C SER A 109 38.27 -28.57 5.45
N CYS A 110 38.03 -28.67 4.13
CA CYS A 110 37.41 -27.62 3.32
C CYS A 110 36.04 -28.05 2.75
N HIS A 111 35.78 -29.35 2.63
CA HIS A 111 34.57 -29.90 2.02
C HIS A 111 33.71 -30.67 3.03
N SER A 112 32.42 -30.38 3.01
CA SER A 112 31.40 -31.13 3.74
C SER A 112 30.43 -31.77 2.77
N LYS A 113 29.72 -32.82 3.21
CA LYS A 113 28.77 -33.55 2.36
C LYS A 113 27.71 -32.59 1.77
N PRO A 114 27.50 -32.58 0.44
CA PRO A 114 26.54 -31.68 -0.21
C PRO A 114 25.09 -31.85 0.24
N THR A 115 24.76 -32.95 0.93
CA THR A 115 23.45 -33.23 1.50
C THR A 115 22.95 -32.13 2.46
N TRP A 116 23.85 -31.37 3.09
CA TRP A 116 23.48 -30.20 3.90
C TRP A 116 22.83 -29.08 3.06
N ALA A 117 23.21 -28.97 1.79
CA ALA A 117 22.55 -28.12 0.81
C ALA A 117 21.34 -28.83 0.19
N PHE A 118 20.41 -29.32 1.03
CA PHE A 118 19.32 -30.23 0.66
C PHE A 118 18.57 -29.85 -0.63
N LEU A 119 18.34 -28.56 -0.86
CA LEU A 119 17.66 -28.08 -2.06
C LEU A 119 18.56 -28.18 -3.29
N SER A 120 19.78 -27.64 -3.22
CA SER A 120 20.74 -27.71 -4.33
C SER A 120 21.17 -29.15 -4.62
N TYR A 121 21.26 -30.01 -3.59
CA TYR A 121 21.55 -31.44 -3.73
C TYR A 121 20.38 -32.21 -4.37
N GLY A 122 19.14 -31.91 -3.99
CA GLY A 122 17.97 -32.45 -4.68
C GLY A 122 17.95 -32.08 -6.16
N VAL A 123 18.29 -30.82 -6.48
CA VAL A 123 18.43 -30.37 -7.87
C VAL A 123 19.63 -31.03 -8.56
N SER A 124 20.76 -31.21 -7.88
CA SER A 124 21.97 -31.84 -8.45
C SER A 124 21.69 -33.28 -8.88
N LYS A 125 20.97 -34.06 -8.06
CA LYS A 125 20.52 -35.41 -8.44
C LYS A 125 19.55 -35.40 -9.62
N ALA A 126 18.66 -34.41 -9.71
CA ALA A 126 17.73 -34.29 -10.84
C ALA A 126 18.41 -33.94 -12.16
N ILE A 127 19.48 -33.13 -12.14
CA ILE A 127 20.25 -32.75 -13.34
C ILE A 127 21.38 -33.74 -13.67
N GLY A 128 21.62 -34.75 -12.82
CA GLY A 128 22.65 -35.77 -13.02
C GLY A 128 22.73 -36.37 -14.44
N PRO A 129 21.60 -36.75 -15.08
CA PRO A 129 21.62 -37.32 -16.44
C PRO A 129 22.18 -36.39 -17.53
N ILE A 130 22.14 -35.08 -17.29
CA ILE A 130 22.64 -34.05 -18.22
C ILE A 130 23.88 -33.33 -17.67
N ALA A 131 24.44 -33.79 -16.55
CA ALA A 131 25.51 -33.10 -15.83
C ALA A 131 26.73 -32.82 -16.71
N VAL A 132 27.24 -33.83 -17.43
CA VAL A 132 28.39 -33.68 -18.34
C VAL A 132 28.13 -32.58 -19.36
N THR A 133 26.94 -32.56 -20.00
CA THR A 133 26.60 -31.52 -20.98
C THR A 133 26.53 -30.13 -20.38
N LEU A 134 26.06 -29.99 -19.14
CA LEU A 134 26.01 -28.72 -18.42
C LEU A 134 27.41 -28.24 -18.03
N THR A 135 28.28 -29.17 -17.63
CA THR A 135 29.68 -28.91 -17.27
C THR A 135 30.50 -28.50 -18.49
N ASP A 136 30.35 -29.19 -19.61
CA ASP A 136 31.01 -28.86 -20.90
C ASP A 136 30.58 -27.47 -21.41
N ALA A 137 29.31 -27.13 -21.23
CA ALA A 137 28.78 -25.81 -21.53
C ALA A 137 29.23 -24.72 -20.54
N ARG A 138 30.01 -25.07 -19.50
CA ARG A 138 30.44 -24.17 -18.42
C ARG A 138 29.29 -23.43 -17.75
N THR A 139 28.17 -24.14 -17.57
CA THR A 139 26.93 -23.57 -17.00
C THR A 139 27.17 -22.99 -15.60
N GLN A 140 28.02 -23.63 -14.79
CA GLN A 140 28.43 -23.17 -13.47
C GLN A 140 29.09 -21.77 -13.51
N VAL A 141 29.89 -21.48 -14.54
CA VAL A 141 30.54 -20.17 -14.70
C VAL A 141 29.51 -19.12 -15.12
N GLY A 142 28.63 -19.45 -16.08
CA GLY A 142 27.55 -18.56 -16.51
C GLY A 142 26.59 -18.21 -15.36
N LEU A 143 26.20 -19.21 -14.56
CA LEU A 143 25.36 -19.02 -13.36
C LEU A 143 26.08 -18.21 -12.28
N TRP A 144 27.41 -18.33 -12.14
CA TRP A 144 28.19 -17.51 -11.23
C TRP A 144 28.13 -16.03 -11.61
N TYR A 145 28.39 -15.70 -12.89
CA TYR A 145 28.28 -14.32 -13.38
C TYR A 145 26.85 -13.78 -13.24
N LEU A 146 25.83 -14.58 -13.58
CA LEU A 146 24.43 -14.20 -13.41
C LEU A 146 24.11 -13.89 -11.94
N HIS A 147 24.42 -14.82 -11.03
CA HIS A 147 24.12 -14.66 -9.62
C HIS A 147 24.84 -13.45 -9.03
N PHE A 148 26.15 -13.32 -9.32
CA PHE A 148 26.95 -12.18 -8.88
C PHE A 148 26.40 -10.87 -9.41
N LEU A 149 26.14 -10.74 -10.72
CA LEU A 149 25.61 -9.52 -11.31
C LEU A 149 24.26 -9.12 -10.71
N VAL A 150 23.34 -10.09 -10.53
CA VAL A 150 22.02 -9.81 -9.96
C VAL A 150 22.13 -9.41 -8.48
N CYS A 151 23.05 -10.00 -7.71
CA CYS A 151 23.35 -9.57 -6.34
C CYS A 151 23.86 -8.12 -6.30
N PHE A 152 24.75 -7.73 -7.21
CA PHE A 152 25.24 -6.34 -7.30
C PHE A 152 24.14 -5.36 -7.71
N VAL A 153 23.27 -5.74 -8.64
CA VAL A 153 22.06 -4.96 -8.99
C VAL A 153 21.16 -4.80 -7.75
N GLY A 154 20.99 -5.86 -6.96
CA GLY A 154 20.26 -5.82 -5.69
C GLY A 154 20.86 -4.84 -4.67
N LEU A 155 22.18 -4.89 -4.48
CA LEU A 155 22.89 -3.99 -3.57
C LEU A 155 22.80 -2.53 -4.04
N ALA A 156 22.99 -2.27 -5.34
CA ALA A 156 22.85 -0.93 -5.92
C ALA A 156 21.42 -0.39 -5.80
N TYR A 157 20.41 -1.26 -5.87
CA TYR A 157 19.01 -0.88 -5.76
C TYR A 157 18.51 -0.73 -4.30
N LEU A 158 19.25 -1.27 -3.32
CA LEU A 158 18.88 -1.26 -1.90
C LEU A 158 18.44 0.13 -1.38
N PRO A 159 19.24 1.22 -1.52
CA PRO A 159 18.88 2.52 -0.95
C PRO A 159 17.69 3.21 -1.64
N PHE A 160 17.33 2.77 -2.85
CA PHE A 160 16.26 3.37 -3.65
C PHE A 160 14.99 2.52 -3.68
N SER A 161 14.92 1.48 -2.84
CA SER A 161 13.85 0.49 -2.86
C SER A 161 13.29 0.23 -1.48
N LYS A 162 12.24 -0.60 -1.44
CA LYS A 162 11.66 -1.07 -0.19
C LYS A 162 12.64 -1.89 0.65
N LEU A 163 13.73 -2.41 0.08
CA LEU A 163 14.75 -3.16 0.82
C LEU A 163 15.51 -2.30 1.84
N PHE A 164 15.48 -0.97 1.69
CA PHE A 164 16.08 -0.06 2.68
C PHE A 164 15.47 -0.22 4.08
N HIS A 165 14.27 -0.78 4.20
CA HIS A 165 13.66 -1.13 5.49
C HIS A 165 14.58 -2.01 6.36
N MET A 166 15.49 -2.78 5.76
CA MET A 166 16.44 -3.61 6.50
C MET A 166 17.35 -2.78 7.39
N LEU A 167 17.62 -1.53 7.00
CA LEU A 167 18.40 -0.55 7.74
C LEU A 167 17.50 0.43 8.51
N SER A 168 16.47 0.97 7.87
CA SER A 168 15.62 1.99 8.48
C SER A 168 14.66 1.46 9.55
N SER A 169 14.20 0.19 9.48
CA SER A 169 13.29 -0.35 10.51
C SER A 169 13.94 -0.48 11.90
N PRO A 170 15.14 -1.07 12.07
CA PRO A 170 15.82 -1.10 13.37
C PRO A 170 16.09 0.30 13.93
N VAL A 171 16.53 1.23 13.05
CA VAL A 171 16.80 2.63 13.44
C VAL A 171 15.52 3.33 13.89
N SER A 172 14.41 3.15 13.16
CA SER A 172 13.11 3.71 13.51
C SER A 172 12.60 3.16 14.84
N LEU A 173 12.75 1.85 15.10
CA LEU A 173 12.33 1.23 16.35
C LEU A 173 13.15 1.76 17.54
N LEU A 174 14.47 1.90 17.39
CA LEU A 174 15.34 2.49 18.40
C LEU A 174 14.97 3.96 18.67
N ALA A 175 14.78 4.75 17.62
CA ALA A 175 14.37 6.15 17.73
C ALA A 175 13.02 6.29 18.46
N ASN A 176 12.05 5.42 18.16
CA ASN A 176 10.74 5.42 18.80
C ASN A 176 10.79 4.98 20.27
N ALA A 177 11.75 4.15 20.65
CA ALA A 177 11.92 3.71 22.04
C ALA A 177 12.52 4.80 22.95
N VAL A 178 13.33 5.71 22.41
CA VAL A 178 14.09 6.69 23.21
C VAL A 178 13.56 8.13 23.12
N MET A 179 12.81 8.46 22.07
CA MET A 179 12.35 9.84 21.86
C MET A 179 10.91 10.05 22.33
N ASP A 180 10.74 10.95 23.29
CA ASP A 180 9.45 11.49 23.68
C ASP A 180 9.05 12.66 22.77
N THR A 181 7.91 12.55 22.09
CA THR A 181 7.35 13.61 21.24
C THR A 181 7.09 14.92 21.96
N GLY A 182 6.72 14.88 23.25
CA GLY A 182 6.35 16.06 24.02
C GLY A 182 7.56 16.84 24.53
N ALA A 183 8.67 16.15 24.81
CA ALA A 183 9.89 16.73 25.35
C ALA A 183 10.97 17.02 24.28
N SER A 184 10.89 16.37 23.12
CA SER A 184 11.92 16.51 22.08
C SER A 184 11.81 17.82 21.30
N ALA A 185 12.96 18.37 20.90
CA ALA A 185 13.00 19.49 19.98
C ALA A 185 12.27 19.18 18.66
N ARG A 186 11.61 20.18 18.08
CA ARG A 186 10.85 20.04 16.82
C ARG A 186 11.67 19.41 15.69
N ALA A 187 12.95 19.76 15.57
CA ALA A 187 13.85 19.18 14.57
C ALA A 187 14.00 17.65 14.74
N ASN A 188 14.12 17.16 15.97
CA ASN A 188 14.25 15.73 16.27
C ASN A 188 12.96 14.98 15.92
N VAL A 189 11.80 15.57 16.21
CA VAL A 189 10.49 14.99 15.84
C VAL A 189 10.35 14.86 14.32
N VAL A 190 10.77 15.88 13.57
CA VAL A 190 10.76 15.83 12.09
C VAL A 190 11.72 14.75 11.58
N THR A 191 12.94 14.67 12.11
CA THR A 191 13.91 13.63 11.74
C THR A 191 13.37 12.23 12.00
N ARG A 192 12.69 12.02 13.15
CA ARG A 192 12.01 10.75 13.45
C ARG A 192 10.97 10.38 12.40
N ARG A 193 10.08 11.33 12.08
CA ARG A 193 9.02 11.11 11.10
C ARG A 193 9.59 10.75 9.72
N ALA A 194 10.73 11.35 9.34
CA ALA A 194 11.43 10.99 8.12
C ALA A 194 11.96 9.54 8.16
N MET A 195 12.58 9.11 9.26
CA MET A 195 13.02 7.72 9.46
C MET A 195 11.84 6.74 9.38
N GLU A 196 10.70 7.09 9.98
CA GLU A 196 9.47 6.30 9.94
C GLU A 196 8.91 6.15 8.50
N LEU A 197 8.93 7.23 7.71
CA LEU A 197 8.54 7.19 6.30
C LEU A 197 9.45 6.25 5.48
N ASP A 198 10.74 6.20 5.80
CA ASP A 198 11.71 5.30 5.15
C ASP A 198 11.67 3.86 5.70
N ALA A 199 11.14 3.64 6.91
CA ALA A 199 10.96 2.32 7.50
C ALA A 199 9.77 1.54 6.93
N CYS A 200 8.87 2.21 6.22
CA CYS A 200 7.67 1.57 5.68
C CYS A 200 8.01 0.48 4.65
N THR A 201 7.64 -0.76 4.97
CA THR A 201 7.78 -1.91 4.07
C THR A 201 6.67 -2.03 3.04
N HIS A 202 5.66 -1.15 3.12
CA HIS A 202 4.42 -1.22 2.33
C HIS A 202 3.73 -2.61 2.45
N CYS A 203 3.81 -3.23 3.63
CA CYS A 203 3.20 -4.53 3.91
C CYS A 203 1.65 -4.53 4.01
N ALA A 204 1.04 -3.34 3.92
CA ALA A 204 -0.40 -3.09 3.96
C ALA A 204 -1.16 -3.55 5.24
N THR A 205 -0.46 -3.99 6.29
CA THR A 205 -1.10 -4.39 7.56
C THR A 205 -1.98 -3.26 8.13
N CYS A 206 -1.48 -2.03 8.12
CA CYS A 206 -2.23 -0.85 8.55
C CYS A 206 -3.50 -0.59 7.71
N SER A 207 -3.47 -0.90 6.42
CA SER A 207 -4.62 -0.74 5.52
C SER A 207 -5.67 -1.84 5.72
N ILE A 208 -5.24 -3.08 5.92
CA ILE A 208 -6.13 -4.22 6.20
C ILE A 208 -6.91 -3.99 7.49
N HIS A 209 -6.28 -3.37 8.49
CA HIS A 209 -6.90 -3.06 9.78
C HIS A 209 -7.44 -1.62 9.88
N CYS A 210 -7.56 -0.88 8.78
CA CYS A 210 -8.08 0.48 8.83
C CYS A 210 -9.61 0.48 9.04
N SER A 211 -10.10 1.16 10.10
CA SER A 211 -11.55 1.24 10.40
C SER A 211 -12.37 1.90 9.29
N VAL A 212 -11.76 2.78 8.49
CA VAL A 212 -12.40 3.45 7.34
C VAL A 212 -11.94 2.86 6.00
N GLY A 213 -11.20 1.75 6.00
CA GLY A 213 -10.75 1.09 4.76
C GLY A 213 -11.91 0.59 3.89
N VAL A 214 -13.09 0.35 4.48
CA VAL A 214 -14.33 0.02 3.75
C VAL A 214 -14.80 1.17 2.85
N VAL A 215 -14.54 2.42 3.23
CA VAL A 215 -14.94 3.62 2.46
C VAL A 215 -14.27 3.65 1.09
N PHE A 216 -13.07 3.09 0.95
CA PHE A 216 -12.37 2.95 -0.33
C PHE A 216 -13.17 2.18 -1.39
N ARG A 217 -14.15 1.36 -0.99
CA ARG A 217 -15.03 0.65 -1.93
C ARG A 217 -16.06 1.57 -2.59
N GLN A 218 -16.40 2.68 -1.95
CA GLN A 218 -17.33 3.68 -2.50
C GLN A 218 -16.57 4.86 -3.08
N ILE A 219 -15.58 5.39 -2.35
CA ILE A 219 -14.74 6.49 -2.78
C ILE A 219 -13.44 5.88 -3.28
N ALA A 220 -13.25 5.84 -4.60
CA ALA A 220 -12.08 5.26 -5.26
C ALA A 220 -10.82 6.15 -5.11
N ASN A 221 -10.48 6.46 -3.86
CA ASN A 221 -9.35 7.27 -3.46
C ASN A 221 -8.40 6.43 -2.59
N GLU A 222 -7.26 6.06 -3.17
CA GLU A 222 -6.25 5.22 -2.52
C GLU A 222 -5.70 5.86 -1.25
N THR A 223 -5.66 7.20 -1.16
CA THR A 223 -5.10 7.92 0.00
C THR A 223 -5.92 7.72 1.28
N ILE A 224 -7.11 7.10 1.22
CA ILE A 224 -7.86 6.63 2.39
C ILE A 224 -7.06 5.54 3.13
N LEU A 225 -6.37 4.66 2.38
CA LEU A 225 -5.65 3.52 2.91
C LEU A 225 -4.31 3.98 3.50
N PRO A 226 -4.02 3.70 4.79
CA PRO A 226 -2.78 4.10 5.46
C PRO A 226 -1.49 3.79 4.69
N SER A 227 -1.39 2.63 4.04
CA SER A 227 -0.20 2.24 3.25
C SER A 227 0.05 3.16 2.05
N GLU A 228 -1.02 3.60 1.37
CA GLU A 228 -0.92 4.50 0.21
C GLU A 228 -0.78 5.95 0.66
N LYS A 229 -1.47 6.32 1.75
CA LYS A 229 -1.36 7.63 2.38
C LYS A 229 0.08 7.96 2.78
N LEU A 230 0.86 6.98 3.25
CA LEU A 230 2.29 7.16 3.52
C LEU A 230 3.09 7.57 2.28
N ILE A 231 2.73 7.02 1.11
CA ILE A 231 3.40 7.36 -0.15
C ILE A 231 3.08 8.80 -0.54
N SER A 232 1.80 9.19 -0.43
CA SER A 232 1.38 10.57 -0.65
C SER A 232 2.07 11.54 0.32
N LEU A 233 2.17 11.18 1.60
CA LEU A 233 2.87 11.98 2.60
C LEU A 233 4.36 12.09 2.28
N LYS A 234 5.01 11.01 1.84
CA LYS A 234 6.41 11.05 1.39
C LYS A 234 6.58 11.98 0.19
N ALA A 235 5.66 11.95 -0.77
CA ALA A 235 5.67 12.86 -1.91
C ALA A 235 5.55 14.32 -1.46
N MET A 236 4.62 14.64 -0.56
CA MET A 236 4.47 15.97 0.04
C MET A 236 5.74 16.41 0.78
N ALA A 237 6.31 15.54 1.61
CA ALA A 237 7.49 15.85 2.42
C ALA A 237 8.77 16.03 1.57
N SER A 238 8.86 15.32 0.44
CA SER A 238 10.02 15.40 -0.47
C SER A 238 10.06 16.68 -1.32
N GLY A 239 9.05 17.55 -1.22
CA GLY A 239 8.98 18.77 -2.03
C GLY A 239 8.68 18.52 -3.51
N LYS A 240 8.23 17.31 -3.87
CA LYS A 240 7.78 17.00 -5.23
C LYS A 240 6.59 17.91 -5.56
N PRO A 241 6.55 18.56 -6.74
CA PRO A 241 5.38 19.34 -7.14
C PRO A 241 4.18 18.40 -7.25
N LEU A 242 3.17 18.65 -6.43
CA LEU A 242 1.87 18.00 -6.48
C LEU A 242 0.89 18.96 -7.13
N ASP A 243 0.12 18.47 -8.08
CA ASP A 243 -0.94 19.30 -8.67
C ASP A 243 -2.09 19.52 -7.67
N GLY A 244 -2.95 20.49 -7.98
CA GLY A 244 -4.11 20.78 -7.12
C GLY A 244 -5.00 19.56 -6.93
N LYS A 245 -5.24 18.77 -7.97
CA LYS A 245 -6.11 17.58 -7.94
C LYS A 245 -5.53 16.48 -7.04
N GLU A 246 -4.23 16.24 -7.09
CA GLU A 246 -3.50 15.34 -6.21
C GLU A 246 -3.63 15.79 -4.76
N LEU A 247 -3.40 17.08 -4.46
CA LEU A 247 -3.59 17.62 -3.12
C LEU A 247 -5.04 17.49 -2.63
N ARG A 248 -6.04 17.65 -3.50
CA ARG A 248 -7.45 17.42 -3.17
C ARG A 248 -7.76 15.94 -2.89
N ARG A 249 -7.18 15.00 -3.64
CA ARG A 249 -7.30 13.56 -3.32
C ARG A 249 -6.63 13.23 -1.99
N ILE A 250 -5.48 13.84 -1.71
CA ILE A 250 -4.76 13.69 -0.46
C ILE A 250 -5.59 14.25 0.72
N GLN A 251 -6.18 15.44 0.55
CA GLN A 251 -7.11 16.05 1.49
C GLN A 251 -8.29 15.13 1.78
N GLU A 252 -8.98 14.65 0.73
CA GLU A 252 -10.15 13.79 0.85
C GLU A 252 -9.86 12.56 1.72
N GLY A 253 -8.81 11.78 1.38
CA GLY A 253 -8.45 10.59 2.15
C GLY A 253 -7.84 10.90 3.52
N SER A 254 -7.19 12.06 3.70
CA SER A 254 -6.68 12.51 4.99
C SER A 254 -7.82 12.75 5.98
N TYR A 255 -8.86 13.48 5.58
CA TYR A 255 -9.97 13.88 6.46
C TYR A 255 -11.03 12.78 6.65
N ILE A 256 -11.07 11.74 5.81
CA ILE A 256 -11.90 10.53 6.07
C ILE A 256 -11.40 9.73 7.29
N CYS A 257 -10.14 9.89 7.71
CA CYS A 257 -9.59 9.16 8.85
C CYS A 257 -10.27 9.54 10.18
N THR A 258 -10.74 8.54 10.93
CA THR A 258 -11.39 8.73 12.25
C THR A 258 -10.42 8.91 13.41
N SER A 259 -9.11 8.96 13.16
CA SER A 259 -8.07 9.08 14.19
C SER A 259 -8.14 7.99 15.29
N CYS A 260 -8.63 6.80 14.96
CA CYS A 260 -8.81 5.70 15.91
C CYS A 260 -7.52 4.99 16.36
N TYR A 261 -6.33 5.45 15.93
CA TYR A 261 -5.00 4.91 16.28
C TYR A 261 -4.69 3.45 15.87
N ARG A 262 -5.67 2.67 15.39
CA ARG A 262 -5.50 1.25 15.04
C ARG A 262 -4.37 0.97 14.05
N CYS A 263 -4.15 1.87 13.09
CA CYS A 263 -3.07 1.70 12.12
C CYS A 263 -1.67 1.78 12.77
N THR A 264 -1.49 2.63 13.79
CA THR A 264 -0.24 2.70 14.55
C THR A 264 -0.01 1.42 15.34
N SER A 265 -1.03 0.93 16.05
CA SER A 265 -0.88 -0.23 16.94
C SER A 265 -0.57 -1.54 16.23
N VAL A 266 -0.97 -1.69 14.97
CA VAL A 266 -0.72 -2.91 14.17
C VAL A 266 0.54 -2.84 13.30
N CYS A 267 1.30 -1.74 13.34
CA CYS A 267 2.46 -1.57 12.49
C CYS A 267 3.63 -2.45 12.96
N PRO A 268 4.10 -3.44 12.15
CA PRO A 268 5.14 -4.37 12.59
C PRO A 268 6.52 -3.71 12.73
N VAL A 269 6.73 -2.54 12.10
CA VAL A 269 7.97 -1.77 12.17
C VAL A 269 7.84 -0.54 13.07
N GLY A 270 6.78 -0.47 13.88
CA GLY A 270 6.62 0.53 14.94
C GLY A 270 6.38 1.97 14.51
N ILE A 271 5.99 2.23 13.24
CA ILE A 271 5.70 3.59 12.76
C ILE A 271 4.47 4.16 13.47
N ASN A 272 4.60 5.38 14.01
CA ASN A 272 3.49 6.14 14.56
C ASN A 272 2.66 6.85 13.48
N LEU A 273 1.83 6.08 12.79
CA LEU A 273 0.99 6.59 11.70
C LEU A 273 0.04 7.71 12.12
N GLN A 274 -0.52 7.66 13.33
CA GLN A 274 -1.41 8.71 13.84
C GLN A 274 -0.69 10.07 13.94
N ASP A 275 0.55 10.09 14.43
CA ASP A 275 1.39 11.31 14.49
C ASP A 275 1.63 11.88 13.09
N LEU A 276 1.93 11.01 12.12
CA LEU A 276 2.09 11.39 10.71
C LEU A 276 0.80 11.96 10.11
N TRP A 277 -0.38 11.37 10.39
CA TRP A 277 -1.67 11.86 9.88
C TRP A 277 -2.06 13.22 10.45
N LEU A 278 -1.79 13.46 11.74
CA LEU A 278 -2.05 14.76 12.35
C LEU A 278 -1.15 15.84 11.73
N SER A 279 0.15 15.56 11.60
CA SER A 279 1.09 16.46 10.91
C SER A 279 0.66 16.75 9.48
N MET A 280 0.25 15.72 8.74
CA MET A 280 -0.21 15.85 7.36
C MET A 280 -1.44 16.76 7.23
N ARG A 281 -2.39 16.68 8.17
CA ARG A 281 -3.56 17.58 8.20
C ARG A 281 -3.18 19.02 8.50
N GLU A 282 -2.24 19.24 9.41
CA GLU A 282 -1.71 20.59 9.68
C GLU A 282 -1.05 21.18 8.44
N ASP A 283 -0.26 20.39 7.72
CA ASP A 283 0.43 20.82 6.50
C ASP A 283 -0.56 21.09 5.35
N LEU A 284 -1.60 20.27 5.18
CA LEU A 284 -2.69 20.51 4.23
C LEU A 284 -3.42 21.82 4.54
N LEU A 285 -3.79 22.03 5.81
CA LEU A 285 -4.48 23.24 6.24
C LEU A 285 -3.64 24.50 5.95
N ARG A 286 -2.34 24.47 6.22
CA ARG A 286 -1.42 25.57 5.92
C ARG A 286 -1.30 25.86 4.42
N GLN A 287 -1.49 24.85 3.58
CA GLN A 287 -1.49 24.98 2.12
C GLN A 287 -2.85 25.40 1.55
N GLY A 288 -3.86 25.67 2.39
CA GLY A 288 -5.20 26.06 1.96
C GLY A 288 -6.13 24.89 1.62
N TYR A 289 -5.82 23.69 2.11
CA TYR A 289 -6.63 22.48 1.95
C TYR A 289 -7.27 22.12 3.31
N PRO A 290 -8.37 22.77 3.72
CA PRO A 290 -9.00 22.56 5.02
C PRO A 290 -9.75 21.22 5.07
N GLU A 291 -10.52 20.97 6.12
CA GLU A 291 -11.40 19.79 6.17
C GLU A 291 -12.39 19.77 4.99
N ASN A 292 -12.72 18.57 4.49
CA ASN A 292 -13.58 18.37 3.31
C ASN A 292 -14.92 19.12 3.40
N ALA A 293 -15.56 19.09 4.58
CA ALA A 293 -16.82 19.80 4.80
C ALA A 293 -16.64 21.32 4.73
N ALA A 294 -15.61 21.86 5.40
CA ALA A 294 -15.31 23.29 5.36
C ALA A 294 -14.96 23.77 3.94
N TRP A 295 -14.22 22.95 3.19
CA TRP A 295 -13.91 23.21 1.79
C TRP A 295 -15.18 23.24 0.92
N ALA A 296 -15.98 22.17 0.93
CA ALA A 296 -17.19 22.08 0.12
C ALA A 296 -18.17 23.22 0.42
N ARG A 297 -18.33 23.52 1.72
CA ARG A 297 -19.14 24.63 2.23
C ARG A 297 -18.72 25.99 1.66
N HIS A 298 -17.42 26.26 1.56
CA HIS A 298 -16.91 27.50 1.02
C HIS A 298 -17.11 27.60 -0.50
N VAL A 299 -16.78 26.54 -1.25
CA VAL A 299 -16.86 26.55 -2.71
C VAL A 299 -18.31 26.61 -3.20
N LEU A 300 -19.24 25.91 -2.55
CA LEU A 300 -20.65 25.92 -2.95
C LEU A 300 -21.32 27.27 -2.71
N ALA A 301 -20.98 27.94 -1.61
CA ALA A 301 -21.49 29.28 -1.36
C ALA A 301 -21.01 30.31 -2.40
N ASP A 302 -19.79 30.16 -2.91
CA ASP A 302 -19.25 31.01 -3.98
C ASP A 302 -19.88 30.67 -5.34
N ARG A 303 -19.97 29.38 -5.70
CA ARG A 303 -20.46 28.92 -7.01
C ARG A 303 -21.99 29.00 -7.18
N PHE A 304 -22.75 28.57 -6.16
CA PHE A 304 -24.20 28.42 -6.25
C PHE A 304 -24.97 29.43 -5.38
N GLY A 305 -24.32 30.09 -4.42
CA GLY A 305 -24.97 31.07 -3.53
C GLY A 305 -25.12 32.48 -4.12
N GLY A 306 -24.65 32.73 -5.33
CA GLY A 306 -24.64 34.05 -5.97
C GLY A 306 -26.04 34.60 -6.30
N ALA A 307 -26.95 33.75 -6.74
CA ALA A 307 -28.29 34.16 -7.18
C ALA A 307 -29.25 34.45 -6.01
N LEU A 308 -29.10 33.79 -4.86
CA LEU A 308 -29.82 34.15 -3.62
C LEU A 308 -29.40 35.49 -3.00
N ARG A 309 -28.20 36.00 -3.33
CA ARG A 309 -27.69 37.28 -2.81
C ARG A 309 -28.06 38.48 -3.66
N ASP A 310 -28.27 38.27 -4.96
CA ASP A 310 -28.72 39.31 -5.89
C ASP A 310 -30.23 39.27 -6.08
N LYS A 311 -30.94 40.25 -5.48
CA LYS A 311 -32.41 40.38 -5.60
C LYS A 311 -32.89 40.62 -7.03
N ASN A 312 -31.99 40.95 -7.96
CA ASN A 312 -32.30 41.18 -9.37
C ASN A 312 -31.93 39.99 -10.27
N ALA A 313 -31.37 38.90 -9.73
CA ALA A 313 -31.00 37.74 -10.52
C ALA A 313 -32.27 37.04 -11.07
N SER A 314 -32.29 36.78 -12.38
CA SER A 314 -33.35 35.97 -12.99
C SER A 314 -33.15 34.51 -12.62
N VAL A 315 -34.07 33.94 -11.82
CA VAL A 315 -34.02 32.54 -11.46
C VAL A 315 -34.67 31.71 -12.58
N THR A 316 -33.95 30.73 -13.11
CA THR A 316 -34.46 29.79 -14.11
C THR A 316 -34.61 28.41 -13.47
N PRO A 317 -35.79 27.78 -13.51
CA PRO A 317 -35.96 26.41 -13.05
C PRO A 317 -35.06 25.46 -13.84
N ALA A 318 -34.49 24.46 -13.16
CA ALA A 318 -33.70 23.43 -13.81
C ALA A 318 -34.55 22.66 -14.84
N ALA A 319 -33.98 22.40 -16.02
CA ALA A 319 -34.63 21.60 -17.05
C ALA A 319 -34.53 20.10 -16.67
N GLY A 320 -35.57 19.55 -16.05
CA GLY A 320 -35.60 18.13 -15.67
C GLY A 320 -36.68 17.77 -14.65
N ASP A 321 -36.90 16.47 -14.44
CA ASP A 321 -37.77 15.93 -13.39
C ASP A 321 -36.92 15.64 -12.14
N LEU A 322 -36.70 16.69 -11.34
CA LEU A 322 -35.90 16.66 -10.11
C LEU A 322 -36.29 15.54 -9.15
N GLN A 323 -37.56 15.11 -9.14
CA GLN A 323 -38.02 14.00 -8.32
C GLN A 323 -37.42 12.66 -8.74
N LYS A 324 -37.24 12.42 -10.04
CA LYS A 324 -36.66 11.18 -10.56
C LYS A 324 -35.15 11.11 -10.35
N ASP A 325 -34.49 12.25 -10.31
CA ASP A 325 -33.04 12.28 -10.23
C ASP A 325 -32.55 12.01 -8.81
N MET A 326 -33.27 12.44 -7.76
CA MET A 326 -32.92 12.29 -6.33
C MET A 326 -33.06 10.85 -5.80
N THR A 327 -32.06 10.01 -6.03
CA THR A 327 -32.12 8.55 -5.79
C THR A 327 -31.23 8.02 -4.66
N VAL A 328 -30.37 8.84 -4.03
CA VAL A 328 -29.36 8.35 -3.06
C VAL A 328 -29.93 8.14 -1.64
N SER A 329 -30.95 8.91 -1.25
CA SER A 329 -31.81 8.61 -0.08
C SER A 329 -33.16 8.04 -0.54
N LEU A 330 -33.63 6.98 0.13
CA LEU A 330 -34.78 6.15 -0.27
C LEU A 330 -36.13 6.90 -0.50
N GLN A 331 -36.23 8.21 -0.24
CA GLN A 331 -37.52 8.92 -0.08
C GLN A 331 -37.51 10.41 -0.47
N ALA A 332 -36.62 10.84 -1.38
CA ALA A 332 -36.56 12.24 -1.83
C ALA A 332 -37.84 12.74 -2.51
N GLU A 333 -38.73 11.85 -2.95
CA GLU A 333 -40.01 12.19 -3.58
C GLU A 333 -40.99 12.93 -2.65
N THR A 334 -40.75 12.93 -1.33
CA THR A 334 -41.70 13.47 -0.34
C THR A 334 -41.80 14.99 -0.31
N PHE A 335 -40.82 15.74 -0.84
CA PHE A 335 -40.86 17.22 -0.76
C PHE A 335 -42.02 17.84 -1.54
N SER A 336 -42.57 17.16 -2.56
CA SER A 336 -43.75 17.67 -3.30
C SER A 336 -45.02 17.72 -2.47
N SER A 337 -45.07 17.00 -1.35
CA SER A 337 -46.18 17.06 -0.41
C SER A 337 -46.08 18.27 0.55
N CYS A 338 -45.01 19.06 0.46
CA CYS A 338 -44.82 20.23 1.32
C CYS A 338 -45.85 21.33 1.00
N PHE A 339 -46.60 21.78 2.02
CA PHE A 339 -47.46 22.98 1.93
C PHE A 339 -46.89 24.21 2.66
N GLU A 340 -45.59 24.20 2.98
CA GLU A 340 -44.87 25.36 3.51
C GLU A 340 -45.31 25.85 4.91
N CYS A 341 -45.79 24.95 5.76
CA CYS A 341 -46.17 25.26 7.15
C CYS A 341 -45.06 25.78 8.07
N GLN A 342 -43.79 25.72 7.63
CA GLN A 342 -42.59 26.14 8.38
C GLN A 342 -42.28 25.34 9.66
N THR A 343 -43.02 24.27 9.97
CA THR A 343 -42.75 23.42 11.14
C THR A 343 -41.29 22.97 11.20
N CYS A 344 -40.75 22.50 10.07
CA CYS A 344 -39.36 22.06 9.96
C CYS A 344 -38.33 23.14 10.33
N THR A 345 -38.65 24.42 10.15
CA THR A 345 -37.78 25.54 10.52
C THR A 345 -37.93 25.91 11.99
N ASN A 346 -39.17 25.93 12.50
CA ASN A 346 -39.44 26.30 13.89
C ASN A 346 -38.92 25.27 14.90
N VAL A 347 -38.89 23.99 14.54
CA VAL A 347 -38.35 22.91 15.39
C VAL A 347 -36.84 22.70 15.21
N CYS A 348 -36.20 23.42 14.29
CA CYS A 348 -34.80 23.17 13.96
C CYS A 348 -33.87 23.82 14.99
N PRO A 349 -33.06 23.04 15.74
CA PRO A 349 -32.12 23.60 16.71
C PRO A 349 -31.01 24.42 16.04
N VAL A 350 -30.63 24.10 14.80
CA VAL A 350 -29.65 24.87 14.03
C VAL A 350 -30.17 26.27 13.72
N VAL A 351 -31.43 26.37 13.26
CA VAL A 351 -32.06 27.67 13.01
C VAL A 351 -32.18 28.47 14.30
N GLY A 352 -32.61 27.83 15.40
CA GLY A 352 -32.74 28.46 16.71
C GLY A 352 -31.41 28.91 17.34
N ASN A 353 -30.27 28.46 16.82
CA ASN A 353 -28.94 28.81 17.32
C ASN A 353 -28.43 30.16 16.78
N TYR A 354 -29.09 30.76 15.79
CA TYR A 354 -28.66 32.02 15.19
C TYR A 354 -29.70 33.13 15.40
N GLU A 355 -29.23 34.35 15.68
CA GLU A 355 -30.08 35.54 15.74
C GLU A 355 -30.66 35.88 14.36
N ASN A 356 -29.83 35.79 13.32
CA ASN A 356 -30.19 36.06 11.92
C ASN A 356 -29.97 34.82 11.04
N PRO A 357 -30.78 33.75 11.21
CA PRO A 357 -30.49 32.45 10.60
C PRO A 357 -30.51 32.47 9.07
N ARG A 358 -31.27 33.37 8.42
CA ARG A 358 -31.27 33.49 6.96
C ARG A 358 -29.94 34.00 6.40
N GLU A 359 -29.29 34.93 7.09
CA GLU A 359 -28.02 35.49 6.62
C GLU A 359 -26.88 34.47 6.75
N THR A 360 -26.90 33.67 7.82
CA THR A 360 -25.87 32.64 8.06
C THR A 360 -26.13 31.37 7.26
N LEU A 361 -27.38 30.89 7.23
CA LEU A 361 -27.73 29.59 6.65
C LEU A 361 -28.09 29.67 5.16
N GLY A 362 -28.32 30.87 4.63
CA GLY A 362 -28.80 31.11 3.27
C GLY A 362 -30.29 30.79 3.11
N LEU A 363 -30.65 29.51 3.22
CA LEU A 363 -32.03 29.04 3.18
C LEU A 363 -32.38 28.27 4.44
N LEU A 364 -33.56 28.53 5.00
CA LEU A 364 -34.12 27.75 6.11
C LEU A 364 -34.75 26.46 5.57
N PRO A 365 -34.92 25.41 6.40
CA PRO A 365 -35.44 24.12 5.95
C PRO A 365 -36.72 24.18 5.09
N HIS A 366 -37.72 25.00 5.46
CA HIS A 366 -38.94 25.14 4.66
C HIS A 366 -38.70 25.79 3.30
N GLN A 367 -37.77 26.75 3.24
CA GLN A 367 -37.41 27.45 2.00
C GLN A 367 -36.67 26.51 1.05
N ILE A 368 -35.87 25.58 1.58
CA ILE A 368 -35.22 24.53 0.77
C ILE A 368 -36.29 23.63 0.14
N MET A 369 -37.27 23.16 0.91
CA MET A 369 -38.38 22.37 0.36
C MET A 369 -39.15 23.13 -0.73
N HIS A 370 -39.40 24.42 -0.50
CA HIS A 370 -40.06 25.28 -1.49
C HIS A 370 -39.22 25.47 -2.77
N SER A 371 -37.92 25.76 -2.63
CA SER A 371 -36.98 25.86 -3.76
C SER A 371 -36.99 24.58 -4.59
N LEU A 372 -36.99 23.40 -3.96
CA LEU A 372 -37.11 22.13 -4.66
C LEU A 372 -38.44 21.97 -5.39
N GLY A 373 -39.56 22.36 -4.75
CA GLY A 373 -40.89 22.37 -5.38
C GLY A 373 -40.98 23.28 -6.61
N LEU A 374 -40.20 24.35 -6.65
CA LEU A 374 -40.08 25.27 -7.79
C LEU A 374 -39.05 24.84 -8.85
N GLY A 375 -38.34 23.73 -8.65
CA GLY A 375 -37.27 23.29 -9.55
C GLY A 375 -35.97 24.09 -9.43
N LEU A 376 -35.77 24.83 -8.33
CA LEU A 376 -34.60 25.68 -8.09
C LEU A 376 -33.47 24.92 -7.40
N GLU A 377 -32.95 23.90 -8.08
CA GLU A 377 -31.96 22.98 -7.50
C GLU A 377 -30.68 23.68 -7.07
N ASN A 378 -30.15 24.59 -7.88
CA ASN A 378 -28.90 25.28 -7.58
C ASN A 378 -28.99 26.07 -6.26
N GLU A 379 -30.13 26.69 -5.97
CA GLU A 379 -30.38 27.40 -4.71
C GLU A 379 -30.48 26.43 -3.52
N ALA A 380 -31.09 25.27 -3.75
CA ALA A 380 -31.18 24.20 -2.76
C ALA A 380 -29.82 23.52 -2.48
N LEU A 381 -28.89 23.51 -3.45
CA LEU A 381 -27.53 22.97 -3.28
C LEU A 381 -26.53 23.99 -2.72
N GLY A 382 -26.73 25.29 -2.97
CA GLY A 382 -25.81 26.36 -2.60
C GLY A 382 -25.95 26.91 -1.18
N ASN A 383 -26.96 26.50 -0.42
CA ASN A 383 -27.20 27.02 0.93
C ASN A 383 -26.31 26.36 2.00
N GLN A 384 -26.13 27.06 3.12
CA GLN A 384 -25.30 26.61 4.24
C GLN A 384 -26.03 25.62 5.17
N MET A 385 -27.37 25.66 5.19
CA MET A 385 -28.19 24.78 6.02
C MET A 385 -27.96 23.28 5.75
N ILE A 386 -27.68 22.87 4.51
CA ILE A 386 -27.35 21.46 4.21
C ILE A 386 -26.02 21.00 4.83
N TRP A 387 -25.10 21.93 5.11
CA TRP A 387 -23.80 21.67 5.72
C TRP A 387 -23.84 21.73 7.25
N ASP A 388 -24.67 22.63 7.80
CA ASP A 388 -24.84 22.81 9.25
C ASP A 388 -25.92 21.87 9.84
N CYS A 389 -26.63 21.12 9.01
CA CYS A 389 -27.65 20.16 9.43
C CYS A 389 -27.06 19.09 10.38
N LEU A 390 -27.61 19.01 11.60
CA LEU A 390 -27.21 18.03 12.60
C LEU A 390 -27.74 16.62 12.35
N THR A 391 -28.57 16.42 11.31
CA THR A 391 -29.25 15.14 11.04
C THR A 391 -29.98 14.58 12.27
N CYS A 392 -30.66 15.46 13.02
CA CYS A 392 -31.36 15.11 14.26
C CYS A 392 -32.82 14.67 14.08
N TYR A 393 -33.34 14.70 12.85
CA TYR A 393 -34.69 14.24 12.48
C TYR A 393 -35.89 15.01 13.07
N MET A 394 -35.69 16.02 13.94
CA MET A 394 -36.78 16.84 14.49
C MET A 394 -37.73 17.42 13.42
N CYS A 395 -37.17 17.95 12.32
CA CYS A 395 -37.98 18.53 11.24
C CYS A 395 -38.87 17.49 10.52
N GLN A 396 -38.44 16.24 10.51
CA GLN A 396 -39.07 15.12 9.84
C GLN A 396 -40.18 14.53 10.72
N GLU A 397 -39.89 14.28 11.99
CA GLU A 397 -40.85 13.75 12.96
C GLU A 397 -42.04 14.70 13.20
N HIS A 398 -41.81 16.01 13.12
CA HIS A 398 -42.85 17.01 13.30
C HIS A 398 -43.56 17.41 11.99
N CYS A 399 -43.21 16.84 10.84
CA CYS A 399 -43.82 17.24 9.58
C CYS A 399 -45.27 16.74 9.47
N PRO A 400 -46.29 17.62 9.36
CA PRO A 400 -47.69 17.20 9.25
C PRO A 400 -48.04 16.53 7.92
N GLN A 401 -47.13 16.54 6.94
CA GLN A 401 -47.29 15.85 5.64
C GLN A 401 -46.36 14.65 5.49
N GLY A 402 -45.56 14.34 6.52
CA GLY A 402 -44.57 13.26 6.45
C GLY A 402 -43.46 13.53 5.43
N VAL A 403 -43.10 14.80 5.18
CA VAL A 403 -41.94 15.14 4.36
C VAL A 403 -40.68 14.70 5.09
N GLN A 404 -39.83 13.93 4.41
CA GLN A 404 -38.56 13.44 4.95
C GLN A 404 -37.47 14.50 4.84
N VAL A 405 -37.67 15.63 5.53
CA VAL A 405 -36.84 16.84 5.38
C VAL A 405 -35.37 16.54 5.66
N THR A 406 -35.05 15.73 6.68
CA THR A 406 -33.65 15.43 7.03
C THR A 406 -32.97 14.64 5.92
N ASP A 407 -33.67 13.65 5.37
CA ASP A 407 -33.20 12.81 4.28
C ASP A 407 -32.99 13.61 2.98
N VAL A 408 -33.89 14.56 2.69
CA VAL A 408 -33.74 15.50 1.57
C VAL A 408 -32.50 16.38 1.74
N LEU A 409 -32.26 16.95 2.93
CA LEU A 409 -31.05 17.75 3.16
C LEU A 409 -29.78 16.91 3.04
N TYR A 410 -29.81 15.65 3.46
CA TYR A 410 -28.68 14.73 3.33
C TYR A 410 -28.37 14.40 1.86
N GLU A 411 -29.40 14.16 1.05
CA GLU A 411 -29.28 13.98 -0.41
C GLU A 411 -28.64 15.20 -1.07
N LEU A 412 -29.15 16.41 -0.77
CA LEU A 412 -28.64 17.65 -1.31
C LEU A 412 -27.16 17.84 -0.98
N LYS A 413 -26.75 17.53 0.25
CA LYS A 413 -25.33 17.58 0.65
C LYS A 413 -24.46 16.67 -0.21
N ASN A 414 -24.89 15.43 -0.43
CA ASN A 414 -24.13 14.46 -1.23
C ASN A 414 -24.08 14.87 -2.70
N ARG A 415 -25.18 15.37 -3.27
CA ARG A 415 -25.22 15.90 -4.64
C ARG A 415 -24.35 17.11 -4.83
N ALA A 416 -24.40 18.04 -3.88
CA ALA A 416 -23.58 19.24 -3.93
C ALA A 416 -22.10 18.86 -3.92
N TYR A 417 -21.71 17.88 -3.09
CA TYR A 417 -20.35 17.33 -3.12
C TYR A 417 -20.02 16.63 -4.44
N ALA A 418 -20.91 15.79 -4.97
CA ALA A 418 -20.70 15.08 -6.24
C ALA A 418 -20.48 16.03 -7.43
N ARG A 419 -21.28 17.10 -7.54
CA ARG A 419 -21.10 18.14 -8.58
C ARG A 419 -19.75 18.83 -8.48
N LEU A 420 -19.29 19.14 -7.26
CA LEU A 420 -17.96 19.72 -7.07
C LEU A 420 -16.85 18.79 -7.57
N THR A 421 -16.99 17.48 -7.32
CA THR A 421 -15.98 16.50 -7.69
C THR A 421 -16.01 16.13 -9.17
N ASP A 422 -17.17 16.11 -9.81
CA ASP A 422 -17.31 15.78 -11.24
C ASP A 422 -16.84 16.93 -12.14
N GLU A 423 -17.02 18.18 -11.72
CA GLU A 423 -16.56 19.38 -12.44
C GLU A 423 -15.05 19.65 -12.28
N GLU A 424 -14.43 19.13 -11.21
CA GLU A 424 -12.97 19.21 -10.97
C GLU A 424 -12.21 17.94 -11.44
N ALA A 425 -12.93 16.90 -11.86
CA ALA A 425 -12.38 15.66 -12.42
C ALA A 425 -12.01 15.82 -13.90
#